data_AF-A0A3M1H712-F1
#
_entry.id   AF-A0A3M1H712-F1
#
_cell.length_a   1.000
_cell.length_b   1.000
_cell.length_c   1.000
_cell.angle_alpha   90.00
_cell.angle_beta   90.00
_cell.angle_gamma   90.00
#
_symmetry.space_group_name_H-M   'P 1'
#
loop_
_entity.id
_entity.type
_entity.pdbx_description
1 polymer ?
#
loop_
_entity_poly.entity_id
_entity_poly.type
_entity_poly.pdbx_seq_one_letter_code
_entity_poly.pdbx_strand_id
1 'polypeptide(L)'
;MQQKTFFAHRPQSSISKLPLGVATSSLEQLVNELAEFPKDYKAIFEGSIIPPQFSCANKFKKHARTVRLRRYRSDQEARQDQKTPVLLREEAFNAIKDPFFCGYSYKARGLDQRTVIVSLDQCVAGALLYIYDARLGNQDITFYAQSKRVEREGCDVVVSIPSRRKKHPRYTISFHQVPFSDTEQKYALWQKMRWDHTNEHQRYRELRKKFSWQKECSTYIPATAQPIAAYLKIINAAVNEQKNIVPLQMNPFAIPTQRTVDVYLKMYNNLLIRDEGGLRKPNQAESEIILWELVRQQGHDKTFYAKKKLVEYEV
;
A
#
# COMPACT_ATOMS: atom_id res chain seq x y z
N MET A 1 15.04 12.55 -14.35
CA MET A 1 15.66 11.30 -13.85
C MET A 1 14.93 10.10 -14.42
N GLN A 2 15.65 9.11 -14.95
CA GLN A 2 15.06 7.95 -15.62
C GLN A 2 14.70 6.84 -14.61
N GLN A 3 13.53 6.22 -14.79
CA GLN A 3 13.10 5.05 -14.03
C GLN A 3 13.89 3.80 -14.47
N LYS A 4 14.10 2.84 -13.56
CA LYS A 4 14.68 1.54 -13.93
C LYS A 4 13.71 0.74 -14.80
N THR A 5 14.23 -0.04 -15.74
CA THR A 5 13.44 -0.80 -16.72
C THR A 5 12.41 -1.72 -16.08
N PHE A 6 12.75 -2.37 -14.95
CA PHE A 6 11.83 -3.22 -14.19
C PHE A 6 10.53 -2.50 -13.79
N PHE A 7 10.59 -1.20 -13.52
CA PHE A 7 9.41 -0.41 -13.13
C PHE A 7 8.86 0.44 -14.29
N ALA A 8 9.39 0.30 -15.51
CA ALA A 8 8.95 1.11 -16.64
C ALA A 8 7.57 0.63 -17.12
N HIS A 9 6.67 1.58 -17.31
CA HIS A 9 5.35 1.31 -17.90
C HIS A 9 5.35 1.70 -19.38
N ARG A 10 4.46 1.09 -20.17
CA ARG A 10 4.24 1.49 -21.57
C ARG A 10 3.93 2.98 -21.66
N PRO A 11 4.56 3.75 -22.56
CA PRO A 11 4.21 5.15 -22.76
C PRO A 11 2.81 5.25 -23.39
N GLN A 12 2.12 6.36 -23.15
CA GLN A 12 0.76 6.59 -23.67
C GLN A 12 0.67 6.33 -25.18
N SER A 13 1.64 6.82 -25.96
CA SER A 13 1.68 6.63 -27.41
C SER A 13 1.74 5.16 -27.84
N SER A 14 2.40 4.30 -27.07
CA SER A 14 2.41 2.85 -27.31
C SER A 14 1.06 2.22 -26.97
N ILE A 15 0.43 2.64 -25.87
CA ILE A 15 -0.90 2.13 -25.48
C ILE A 15 -1.94 2.51 -26.55
N SER A 16 -1.90 3.74 -27.06
CA SER A 16 -2.83 4.23 -28.08
C SER A 16 -2.78 3.41 -29.38
N LYS A 17 -1.65 2.76 -29.70
CA LYS A 17 -1.49 1.91 -30.89
C LYS A 17 -2.06 0.50 -30.73
N LEU A 18 -2.36 0.06 -29.50
CA LEU A 18 -2.95 -1.26 -29.28
C LEU A 18 -4.38 -1.30 -29.83
N PRO A 19 -4.86 -2.46 -30.30
CA PRO A 19 -6.27 -2.65 -30.62
C PRO A 19 -7.17 -2.32 -29.42
N LEU A 20 -8.28 -1.63 -29.69
CA LEU A 20 -9.29 -1.39 -28.66
C LEU A 20 -9.95 -2.72 -28.33
N GLY A 21 -9.94 -3.11 -27.06
CA GLY A 21 -10.72 -4.27 -26.63
C GLY A 21 -11.94 -3.89 -25.79
N VAL A 22 -11.86 -2.84 -24.96
CA VAL A 22 -13.02 -2.34 -24.20
C VAL A 22 -13.03 -0.81 -24.11
N ALA A 23 -14.23 -0.23 -24.23
CA ALA A 23 -14.53 1.14 -23.86
C ALA A 23 -15.72 1.14 -22.91
N THR A 24 -15.61 1.77 -21.74
CA THR A 24 -16.69 1.79 -20.74
C THR A 24 -16.62 3.03 -19.86
N SER A 25 -17.77 3.49 -19.38
CA SER A 25 -17.90 4.51 -18.32
C SER A 25 -18.23 3.90 -16.95
N SER A 26 -18.41 2.57 -16.88
CA SER A 26 -18.68 1.85 -15.64
C SER A 26 -17.37 1.41 -14.98
N LEU A 27 -17.12 1.91 -13.78
CA LEU A 27 -15.93 1.52 -12.99
C LEU A 27 -15.95 0.02 -12.67
N GLU A 28 -17.14 -0.53 -12.41
CA GLU A 28 -17.33 -1.95 -12.13
C GLU A 28 -16.95 -2.81 -13.34
N GLN A 29 -17.48 -2.46 -14.52
CA GLN A 29 -17.13 -3.14 -15.76
C GLN A 29 -15.63 -3.01 -16.05
N LEU A 30 -15.05 -1.82 -15.90
CA LEU A 30 -13.62 -1.61 -16.12
C LEU A 30 -12.75 -2.59 -15.31
N VAL A 31 -13.06 -2.79 -14.03
CA VAL A 31 -12.27 -3.69 -13.17
C VAL A 31 -12.41 -5.16 -13.58
N ASN A 32 -13.62 -5.60 -13.92
CA ASN A 32 -13.86 -6.96 -14.42
C ASN A 32 -13.06 -7.20 -15.70
N GLU A 33 -13.14 -6.26 -16.63
CA GLU A 33 -12.43 -6.32 -17.91
C GLU A 33 -10.92 -6.35 -17.67
N LEU A 34 -10.36 -5.42 -16.88
CA LEU A 34 -8.92 -5.42 -16.59
C LEU A 34 -8.42 -6.74 -16.00
N ALA A 35 -9.23 -7.46 -15.20
CA ALA A 35 -8.83 -8.75 -14.68
C ALA A 35 -8.63 -9.81 -15.79
N GLU A 36 -9.49 -9.79 -16.82
CA GLU A 36 -9.56 -10.84 -17.85
C GLU A 36 -8.82 -10.44 -19.15
N PHE A 37 -8.62 -9.15 -19.36
CA PHE A 37 -8.18 -8.58 -20.62
C PHE A 37 -6.76 -9.00 -21.04
N PRO A 38 -6.52 -9.39 -22.31
CA PRO A 38 -5.17 -9.72 -22.78
C PRO A 38 -4.22 -8.51 -22.77
N LYS A 39 -2.92 -8.75 -22.56
CA LYS A 39 -1.89 -7.70 -22.44
C LYS A 39 -1.67 -6.90 -23.75
N ASP A 40 -2.22 -7.33 -24.86
CA ASP A 40 -1.99 -6.74 -26.19
C ASP A 40 -3.10 -5.83 -26.68
N TYR A 41 -4.15 -5.62 -25.88
CA TYR A 41 -5.23 -4.70 -26.19
C TYR A 41 -5.17 -3.47 -25.29
N LYS A 42 -5.93 -2.41 -25.61
CA LYS A 42 -6.16 -1.26 -24.71
C LYS A 42 -7.60 -1.20 -24.22
N ALA A 43 -7.74 -0.75 -22.98
CA ALA A 43 -9.01 -0.34 -22.38
C ALA A 43 -9.11 1.19 -22.38
N ILE A 44 -10.30 1.72 -22.65
CA ILE A 44 -10.60 3.15 -22.52
C ILE A 44 -11.70 3.33 -21.47
N PHE A 45 -11.42 4.10 -20.43
CA PHE A 45 -12.45 4.57 -19.52
C PHE A 45 -13.00 5.91 -20.01
N GLU A 46 -14.31 6.01 -20.14
CA GLU A 46 -15.02 7.20 -20.62
C GLU A 46 -15.59 7.99 -19.44
N GLY A 47 -15.04 9.19 -19.21
CA GLY A 47 -15.49 10.09 -18.15
C GLY A 47 -14.53 10.18 -16.96
N SER A 48 -15.00 10.84 -15.89
CA SER A 48 -14.19 11.08 -14.69
C SER A 48 -14.35 9.95 -13.68
N ILE A 49 -13.24 9.31 -13.32
CA ILE A 49 -13.17 8.37 -12.18
C ILE A 49 -13.21 9.14 -10.84
N ILE A 50 -12.68 10.37 -10.84
CA ILE A 50 -12.69 11.21 -9.63
C ILE A 50 -14.12 11.69 -9.37
N PRO A 51 -14.66 11.46 -8.16
CA PRO A 51 -16.01 11.90 -7.83
C PRO A 51 -16.18 13.43 -7.94
N PRO A 52 -17.33 13.93 -8.42
CA PRO A 52 -17.54 15.34 -8.77
C PRO A 52 -17.40 16.29 -7.58
N GLN A 53 -17.62 15.81 -6.34
CA GLN A 53 -17.40 16.61 -5.12
C GLN A 53 -15.92 16.98 -4.88
N PHE A 54 -14.98 16.36 -5.61
CA PHE A 54 -13.57 16.74 -5.59
C PHE A 54 -13.19 17.41 -6.91
N SER A 55 -12.77 18.67 -6.85
CA SER A 55 -12.41 19.42 -8.07
C SER A 55 -11.17 18.86 -8.80
N CYS A 56 -10.37 18.00 -8.17
CA CYS A 56 -9.23 17.33 -8.80
C CYS A 56 -8.72 16.13 -7.99
N ALA A 57 -7.91 15.28 -8.63
CA ALA A 57 -7.24 14.13 -8.02
C ALA A 57 -6.42 14.48 -6.76
N ASN A 58 -5.77 15.65 -6.72
CA ASN A 58 -5.01 16.09 -5.56
C ASN A 58 -5.92 16.37 -4.35
N LYS A 59 -7.10 16.96 -4.57
CA LYS A 59 -8.09 17.16 -3.50
C LYS A 59 -8.65 15.83 -3.03
N PHE A 60 -8.95 14.90 -3.94
CA PHE A 60 -9.37 13.54 -3.57
C PHE A 60 -8.34 12.87 -2.64
N LYS A 61 -7.07 12.81 -3.02
CA LYS A 61 -6.01 12.20 -2.18
C LYS A 61 -5.84 12.87 -0.81
N LYS A 62 -6.17 14.16 -0.69
CA LYS A 62 -6.05 14.93 0.56
C LYS A 62 -7.31 14.94 1.41
N HIS A 63 -8.49 14.74 0.85
CA HIS A 63 -9.76 15.00 1.55
C HIS A 63 -10.77 13.88 1.44
N ALA A 64 -10.58 12.91 0.54
CA ALA A 64 -11.42 11.73 0.51
C ALA A 64 -11.27 10.94 1.82
N ARG A 65 -12.34 10.21 2.13
CA ARG A 65 -12.40 9.31 3.27
C ARG A 65 -11.38 8.18 3.11
N THR A 66 -11.01 7.59 4.25
CA THR A 66 -10.20 6.37 4.30
C THR A 66 -11.02 5.24 4.91
N VAL A 67 -10.71 4.00 4.53
CA VAL A 67 -11.20 2.82 5.24
C VAL A 67 -10.52 2.78 6.61
N ARG A 68 -11.27 3.00 7.69
CA ARG A 68 -10.69 3.10 9.04
C ARG A 68 -10.63 1.70 9.66
N LEU A 69 -9.42 1.26 10.00
CA LEU A 69 -9.27 0.07 10.84
C LEU A 69 -9.74 0.39 12.27
N ARG A 70 -10.19 -0.65 13.00
CA ARG A 70 -10.60 -0.51 14.40
C ARG A 70 -9.51 0.17 15.21
N ARG A 71 -9.90 1.16 16.01
CA ARG A 71 -9.01 1.88 16.91
C ARG A 71 -9.30 1.41 18.33
N TYR A 72 -8.28 0.93 19.03
CA TYR A 72 -8.39 0.61 20.44
C TYR A 72 -8.13 1.86 21.29
N ARG A 73 -8.86 1.99 22.39
CA ARG A 73 -8.73 3.08 23.36
C ARG A 73 -7.56 2.85 24.32
N SER A 74 -7.20 1.59 24.57
CA SER A 74 -6.14 1.21 25.51
C SER A 74 -5.35 -0.01 25.03
N ASP A 75 -4.14 -0.20 25.58
CA ASP A 75 -3.34 -1.40 25.31
C ASP A 75 -4.06 -2.65 25.83
N GLN A 76 -4.79 -2.51 26.93
CA GLN A 76 -5.61 -3.58 27.49
C GLN A 76 -6.74 -3.98 26.55
N GLU A 77 -7.45 -3.04 25.93
CA GLU A 77 -8.50 -3.35 24.95
C GLU A 77 -7.92 -4.11 23.75
N ALA A 78 -6.76 -3.68 23.23
CA ALA A 78 -6.08 -4.37 22.13
C ALA A 78 -5.70 -5.82 22.47
N ARG A 79 -5.23 -6.05 23.70
CA ARG A 79 -4.87 -7.38 24.21
C ARG A 79 -6.08 -8.27 24.48
N GLN A 80 -7.20 -7.68 24.88
CA GLN A 80 -8.45 -8.40 25.09
C GLN A 80 -9.11 -8.80 23.78
N ASP A 81 -9.09 -7.93 22.76
CA ASP A 81 -9.70 -8.22 21.46
C ASP A 81 -8.89 -9.25 20.65
N GLN A 82 -7.57 -9.32 20.86
CA GLN A 82 -6.63 -10.26 20.22
C GLN A 82 -6.71 -10.28 18.67
N LYS A 83 -7.27 -9.24 18.04
CA LYS A 83 -7.31 -9.14 16.59
C LYS A 83 -5.99 -8.60 16.04
N THR A 84 -5.44 -9.32 15.08
CA THR A 84 -4.26 -8.91 14.34
C THR A 84 -4.62 -7.80 13.33
N PRO A 85 -3.65 -7.00 12.87
CA PRO A 85 -3.85 -6.02 11.79
C PRO A 85 -4.41 -6.65 10.51
N VAL A 86 -4.07 -7.92 10.24
CA VAL A 86 -4.60 -8.66 9.09
C VAL A 86 -6.11 -8.84 9.23
N LEU A 87 -6.58 -9.34 10.38
CA LEU A 87 -8.01 -9.53 10.65
C LEU A 87 -8.77 -8.19 10.66
N LEU A 88 -8.18 -7.16 11.25
CA LEU A 88 -8.77 -5.81 11.24
C LEU A 88 -8.91 -5.23 9.83
N ARG A 89 -7.97 -5.53 8.93
CA ARG A 89 -8.09 -5.16 7.50
C ARG A 89 -9.16 -5.99 6.81
N GLU A 90 -9.19 -7.29 7.03
CA GLU A 90 -10.19 -8.18 6.46
C GLU A 90 -11.61 -7.69 6.77
N GLU A 91 -11.92 -7.46 8.05
CA GLU A 91 -13.21 -6.93 8.49
C GLU A 91 -13.54 -5.59 7.82
N ALA A 92 -12.58 -4.67 7.78
CA ALA A 92 -12.81 -3.34 7.23
C ALA A 92 -12.96 -3.34 5.70
N PHE A 93 -12.21 -4.19 5.00
CA PHE A 93 -12.22 -4.28 3.53
C PHE A 93 -13.48 -5.02 3.05
N ASN A 94 -13.90 -6.07 3.74
CA ASN A 94 -15.11 -6.81 3.40
C ASN A 94 -16.40 -6.02 3.71
N ALA A 95 -16.33 -5.00 4.58
CA ALA A 95 -17.46 -4.14 4.92
C ALA A 95 -17.66 -2.95 3.96
N ILE A 96 -16.78 -2.73 2.98
CA ILE A 96 -16.89 -1.57 2.09
C ILE A 96 -18.08 -1.70 1.13
N LYS A 97 -18.76 -0.58 0.88
CA LYS A 97 -19.92 -0.52 -0.03
C LYS A 97 -19.69 0.35 -1.27
N ASP A 98 -18.70 1.23 -1.25
CA ASP A 98 -18.32 2.07 -2.38
C ASP A 98 -16.80 2.19 -2.49
N PRO A 99 -16.23 2.41 -3.68
CA PRO A 99 -14.78 2.35 -3.91
C PRO A 99 -14.05 3.68 -3.68
N PHE A 100 -14.74 4.74 -3.25
CA PHE A 100 -14.18 6.10 -3.27
C PHE A 100 -13.37 6.41 -2.01
N PHE A 101 -12.25 5.72 -1.83
CA PHE A 101 -11.31 5.91 -0.74
C PHE A 101 -9.92 6.34 -1.25
N CYS A 102 -9.21 7.15 -0.45
CA CYS A 102 -7.81 7.50 -0.73
C CYS A 102 -6.78 6.58 -0.05
N GLY A 103 -7.24 5.45 0.50
CA GLY A 103 -6.45 4.49 1.27
C GLY A 103 -7.20 3.99 2.50
N TYR A 104 -6.55 3.12 3.27
CA TYR A 104 -7.01 2.75 4.61
C TYR A 104 -6.13 3.45 5.65
N SER A 105 -6.66 3.57 6.88
CA SER A 105 -5.96 4.24 7.95
C SER A 105 -6.05 3.52 9.28
N TYR A 106 -4.98 3.64 10.05
CA TYR A 106 -4.93 3.25 11.45
C TYR A 106 -4.25 4.37 12.26
N LYS A 107 -4.57 4.45 13.55
CA LYS A 107 -4.00 5.47 14.42
C LYS A 107 -2.82 4.87 15.17
N ALA A 108 -1.63 5.44 14.99
CA ALA A 108 -0.49 5.07 15.82
C ALA A 108 -0.76 5.42 17.29
N ARG A 109 -0.25 4.62 18.20
CA ARG A 109 -0.34 4.83 19.66
C ARG A 109 1.06 4.99 20.23
N GLY A 110 1.18 5.79 21.28
CA GLY A 110 2.47 6.14 21.87
C GLY A 110 2.76 7.63 21.72
N LEU A 111 4.04 7.97 21.59
CA LEU A 111 4.51 9.36 21.46
C LEU A 111 3.99 10.03 20.19
N ASP A 112 3.93 9.27 19.09
CA ASP A 112 3.36 9.71 17.84
C ASP A 112 1.94 9.17 17.69
N GLN A 113 0.95 10.06 17.79
CA GLN A 113 -0.46 9.73 17.65
C GLN A 113 -1.03 10.09 16.27
N ARG A 114 -0.16 10.36 15.29
CA ARG A 114 -0.60 10.68 13.93
C ARG A 114 -1.31 9.48 13.30
N THR A 115 -2.28 9.79 12.45
CA THR A 115 -2.94 8.77 11.63
C THR A 115 -1.98 8.33 10.53
N VAL A 116 -1.76 7.03 10.40
CA VAL A 116 -1.07 6.47 9.24
C VAL A 116 -2.11 6.24 8.15
N ILE A 117 -1.82 6.70 6.93
CA ILE A 117 -2.64 6.40 5.74
C ILE A 117 -1.82 5.54 4.80
N VAL A 118 -2.38 4.39 4.43
CA VAL A 118 -1.77 3.45 3.50
C VAL A 118 -2.64 3.34 2.25
N SER A 119 -2.05 3.64 1.11
CA SER A 119 -2.69 3.52 -0.20
C SER A 119 -2.46 2.12 -0.77
N LEU A 120 -3.49 1.54 -1.38
CA LEU A 120 -3.40 0.25 -2.05
C LEU A 120 -2.43 0.29 -3.24
N ASP A 121 -2.39 1.40 -3.98
CA ASP A 121 -1.39 1.64 -5.02
C ASP A 121 0.05 1.58 -4.47
N GLN A 122 0.28 2.15 -3.27
CA GLN A 122 1.58 2.05 -2.61
C GLN A 122 1.89 0.64 -2.09
N CYS A 123 0.88 -0.13 -1.67
CA CYS A 123 1.04 -1.54 -1.33
C CYS A 123 1.54 -2.37 -2.53
N VAL A 124 0.94 -2.17 -3.72
CA VAL A 124 1.39 -2.85 -4.94
C VAL A 124 2.78 -2.39 -5.36
N ALA A 125 3.04 -1.08 -5.36
CA ALA A 125 4.36 -0.55 -5.67
C ALA A 125 5.44 -1.02 -4.68
N GLY A 126 5.10 -1.19 -3.40
CA GLY A 126 5.97 -1.75 -2.37
C GLY A 126 6.29 -3.23 -2.61
N ALA A 127 5.29 -4.03 -2.97
CA ALA A 127 5.50 -5.44 -3.33
C ALA A 127 6.42 -5.59 -4.57
N LEU A 128 6.19 -4.80 -5.63
CA LEU A 128 7.07 -4.79 -6.81
C LEU A 128 8.49 -4.36 -6.46
N LEU A 129 8.65 -3.38 -5.57
CA LEU A 129 9.97 -2.93 -5.12
C LEU A 129 10.69 -4.00 -4.29
N TYR A 130 9.96 -4.74 -3.46
CA TYR A 130 10.48 -5.88 -2.72
C TYR A 130 10.94 -7.01 -3.67
N ILE A 131 10.13 -7.39 -4.67
CA ILE A 131 10.49 -8.40 -5.68
C ILE A 131 11.77 -7.98 -6.42
N TYR A 132 11.85 -6.71 -6.82
CA TYR A 132 13.05 -6.18 -7.47
C TYR A 132 14.28 -6.28 -6.57
N ASP A 133 14.18 -5.94 -5.28
CA ASP A 133 15.31 -6.07 -4.35
C ASP A 133 15.72 -7.53 -4.14
N ALA A 134 14.75 -8.44 -4.03
CA ALA A 134 15.00 -9.87 -3.90
C ALA A 134 15.76 -10.44 -5.13
N ARG A 135 15.42 -9.99 -6.35
CA ARG A 135 16.14 -10.38 -7.57
C ARG A 135 17.59 -9.87 -7.62
N LEU A 136 17.92 -8.83 -6.87
CA LEU A 136 19.31 -8.36 -6.74
C LEU A 136 20.12 -9.20 -5.73
N GLY A 137 19.48 -10.08 -4.96
CA GLY A 137 20.15 -10.92 -3.96
C GLY A 137 20.58 -10.17 -2.68
N ASN A 138 20.08 -8.95 -2.45
CA ASN A 138 20.54 -8.13 -1.32
C ASN A 138 19.80 -8.50 -0.02
N GLN A 139 20.54 -8.91 1.01
CA GLN A 139 20.01 -9.25 2.33
C GLN A 139 20.33 -8.20 3.41
N ASP A 140 20.47 -6.92 3.03
CA ASP A 140 20.74 -5.83 3.97
C ASP A 140 19.56 -5.58 4.93
N ILE A 141 19.49 -6.38 5.99
CA ILE A 141 18.56 -6.28 7.11
C ILE A 141 19.28 -6.63 8.41
N THR A 142 19.12 -5.77 9.41
CA THR A 142 19.70 -5.99 10.75
C THR A 142 18.60 -5.93 11.80
N PHE A 143 18.44 -7.03 12.53
CA PHE A 143 17.50 -7.13 13.64
C PHE A 143 18.19 -6.82 14.97
N TYR A 144 17.68 -5.87 15.73
CA TYR A 144 18.13 -5.58 17.09
C TYR A 144 17.22 -6.32 18.09
N ALA A 145 17.17 -7.65 17.97
CA ALA A 145 16.27 -8.52 18.72
C ALA A 145 16.86 -9.06 20.05
N GLN A 146 18.10 -8.71 20.39
CA GLN A 146 18.82 -9.30 21.53
C GLN A 146 18.47 -8.67 22.88
N SER A 147 17.60 -7.65 22.92
CA SER A 147 17.25 -7.00 24.18
C SER A 147 16.29 -7.90 24.99
N LYS A 148 16.51 -7.99 26.31
CA LYS A 148 15.58 -8.68 27.24
C LYS A 148 14.16 -8.07 27.23
N ARG A 149 13.96 -6.95 26.56
CA ARG A 149 12.70 -6.18 26.52
C ARG A 149 11.94 -6.32 25.20
N VAL A 150 12.42 -7.08 24.22
CA VAL A 150 11.75 -7.24 22.92
C VAL A 150 10.29 -7.69 23.06
N GLU A 151 9.98 -8.54 24.03
CA GLU A 151 8.59 -8.96 24.31
C GLU A 151 7.65 -7.79 24.66
N ARG A 152 8.17 -6.75 25.33
CA ARG A 152 7.39 -5.60 25.83
C ARG A 152 7.49 -4.38 24.94
N GLU A 153 8.65 -4.17 24.32
CA GLU A 153 8.98 -2.95 23.57
C GLU A 153 8.95 -3.16 22.05
N GLY A 154 8.99 -4.42 21.59
CA GLY A 154 9.17 -4.79 20.19
C GLY A 154 10.65 -4.84 19.78
N CYS A 155 10.89 -5.22 18.53
CA CYS A 155 12.21 -5.26 17.92
C CYS A 155 12.42 -4.03 17.03
N ASP A 156 13.61 -3.43 17.10
CA ASP A 156 14.02 -2.42 16.15
C ASP A 156 14.75 -3.09 14.98
N VAL A 157 14.46 -2.64 13.76
CA VAL A 157 14.96 -3.27 12.54
C VAL A 157 15.41 -2.20 11.56
N VAL A 158 16.64 -2.34 11.05
CA VAL A 158 17.18 -1.45 10.02
C VAL A 158 17.24 -2.21 8.71
N VAL A 159 16.63 -1.64 7.66
CA VAL A 159 16.50 -2.29 6.36
C VAL A 159 16.95 -1.34 5.25
N SER A 160 17.76 -1.84 4.32
CA SER A 160 18.16 -1.09 3.12
C SER A 160 17.31 -1.53 1.93
N ILE A 161 16.68 -0.57 1.23
CA ILE A 161 15.78 -0.79 0.08
C ILE A 161 16.21 0.06 -1.12
N PRO A 162 16.22 -0.49 -2.35
CA PRO A 162 16.69 0.23 -3.52
C PRO A 162 15.72 1.35 -3.93
N SER A 163 16.24 2.31 -4.69
CA SER A 163 15.39 3.26 -5.40
C SER A 163 14.82 2.66 -6.70
N ARG A 164 13.61 3.11 -7.06
CA ARG A 164 12.99 2.84 -8.37
C ARG A 164 13.66 3.63 -9.51
N ARG A 165 14.44 4.67 -9.18
CA ARG A 165 15.15 5.53 -10.15
C ARG A 165 16.57 5.03 -10.39
N LYS A 166 17.08 5.20 -11.60
CA LYS A 166 18.49 4.91 -11.92
C LYS A 166 19.42 5.87 -11.16
N LYS A 167 20.59 5.39 -10.74
CA LYS A 167 21.65 6.16 -10.06
C LYS A 167 21.27 6.79 -8.70
N HIS A 168 20.07 6.54 -8.18
CA HIS A 168 19.73 6.95 -6.83
C HIS A 168 20.27 5.95 -5.80
N PRO A 169 20.79 6.44 -4.64
CA PRO A 169 21.21 5.56 -3.56
C PRO A 169 20.04 4.76 -3.01
N ARG A 170 20.37 3.70 -2.27
CA ARG A 170 19.41 2.92 -1.48
C ARG A 170 18.90 3.79 -0.33
N TYR A 171 17.69 3.50 0.11
CA TYR A 171 17.08 4.09 1.30
C TYR A 171 17.35 3.18 2.48
N THR A 172 17.87 3.73 3.57
CA THR A 172 17.91 3.04 4.87
C THR A 172 16.66 3.44 5.65
N ILE A 173 15.90 2.44 6.10
CA ILE A 173 14.66 2.62 6.83
C ILE A 173 14.81 1.91 8.17
N SER A 174 14.57 2.66 9.25
CA SER A 174 14.56 2.11 10.59
C SER A 174 13.12 1.94 11.03
N PHE A 175 12.72 0.71 11.32
CA PHE A 175 11.47 0.39 11.99
C PHE A 175 11.72 0.27 13.48
N HIS A 176 10.85 0.89 14.27
CA HIS A 176 10.89 0.78 15.71
C HIS A 176 9.68 0.02 16.21
N GLN A 177 9.87 -0.77 17.26
CA GLN A 177 8.80 -1.49 17.95
C GLN A 177 8.04 -2.49 17.06
N VAL A 178 8.75 -3.16 16.14
CA VAL A 178 8.17 -4.24 15.32
C VAL A 178 7.80 -5.41 16.25
N PRO A 179 6.53 -5.87 16.26
CA PRO A 179 6.17 -7.05 17.04
C PRO A 179 6.98 -8.26 16.56
N PHE A 180 7.69 -8.89 17.49
CA PHE A 180 8.61 -9.99 17.17
C PHE A 180 8.39 -11.22 18.04
N SER A 181 8.09 -11.05 19.33
CA SER A 181 7.78 -12.18 20.21
C SER A 181 6.30 -12.55 20.15
N ASP A 182 6.00 -13.85 20.22
CA ASP A 182 4.61 -14.35 20.22
C ASP A 182 4.01 -14.28 21.64
N THR A 183 3.73 -13.06 22.09
CA THR A 183 3.12 -12.78 23.39
C THR A 183 1.87 -11.93 23.21
N GLU A 184 1.00 -11.85 24.23
CA GLU A 184 -0.18 -10.96 24.17
C GLU A 184 0.18 -9.51 23.86
N GLN A 185 1.41 -9.07 24.16
CA GLN A 185 1.82 -7.69 23.90
C GLN A 185 1.89 -7.34 22.42
N LYS A 186 2.01 -8.35 21.52
CA LYS A 186 2.05 -8.13 20.07
C LYS A 186 0.83 -7.35 19.55
N TYR A 187 -0.34 -7.59 20.14
CA TYR A 187 -1.60 -6.92 19.77
C TYR A 187 -1.63 -5.42 20.09
N ALA A 188 -0.86 -4.98 21.09
CA ALA A 188 -0.70 -3.56 21.39
C ALA A 188 0.50 -2.96 20.65
N LEU A 189 1.58 -3.72 20.46
CA LEU A 189 2.83 -3.25 19.87
C LEU A 189 2.68 -2.81 18.41
N TRP A 190 1.88 -3.50 17.59
CA TRP A 190 1.74 -3.13 16.18
C TRP A 190 1.20 -1.69 15.99
N GLN A 191 0.39 -1.21 16.94
CA GLN A 191 -0.13 0.16 16.93
C GLN A 191 0.92 1.19 17.30
N LYS A 192 2.01 0.78 17.95
CA LYS A 192 3.13 1.65 18.35
C LYS A 192 4.25 1.68 17.33
N MET A 193 4.19 0.77 16.35
CA MET A 193 5.21 0.68 15.31
C MET A 193 5.30 1.98 14.52
N ARG A 194 6.54 2.46 14.39
CA ARG A 194 6.88 3.65 13.61
C ARG A 194 8.06 3.36 12.72
N TRP A 195 8.26 4.18 11.70
CA TRP A 195 9.44 4.09 10.85
C TRP A 195 9.98 5.46 10.53
N ASP A 196 11.30 5.53 10.45
CA ASP A 196 12.02 6.71 10.04
C ASP A 196 12.51 6.50 8.62
N HIS A 197 12.50 7.57 7.83
CA HIS A 197 13.04 7.54 6.49
C HIS A 197 13.72 8.89 6.20
N THR A 198 14.92 8.86 5.65
CA THR A 198 15.75 10.06 5.39
C THR A 198 15.31 10.85 4.15
N ASN A 199 14.05 10.74 3.69
CA ASN A 199 13.62 11.36 2.45
C ASN A 199 12.97 12.73 2.69
N GLU A 200 13.74 13.80 2.47
CA GLU A 200 13.27 15.20 2.58
C GLU A 200 11.98 15.48 1.80
N HIS A 201 11.72 14.75 0.71
CA HIS A 201 10.52 14.93 -0.11
C HIS A 201 9.20 14.54 0.59
N GLN A 202 9.20 13.76 1.68
CA GLN A 202 7.96 13.47 2.41
C GLN A 202 7.50 14.63 3.31
N ARG A 203 8.44 15.45 3.81
CA ARG A 203 8.17 16.56 4.75
C ARG A 203 7.08 17.51 4.26
N TYR A 204 7.04 17.78 2.95
CA TYR A 204 6.04 18.69 2.35
C TYR A 204 4.71 18.01 1.98
N ARG A 205 4.67 16.68 1.87
CA ARG A 205 3.44 15.93 1.54
C ARG A 205 2.50 15.78 2.74
N GLU A 206 3.02 15.97 3.95
CA GLU A 206 2.29 15.86 5.22
C GLU A 206 1.45 17.10 5.57
N LEU A 207 1.63 18.21 4.85
CA LEU A 207 0.94 19.48 5.13
C LEU A 207 -0.48 19.50 4.53
N ARG A 208 -1.51 19.42 5.40
CA ARG A 208 -2.92 19.73 5.07
C ARG A 208 -3.38 20.98 5.82
N LYS A 209 -4.14 21.85 5.14
CA LYS A 209 -4.88 22.95 5.79
C LYS A 209 -6.07 22.37 6.53
N LYS A 210 -6.26 22.77 7.79
CA LYS A 210 -7.44 22.40 8.59
C LYS A 210 -8.67 23.20 8.16
N PHE A 211 -9.82 22.57 8.29
CA PHE A 211 -11.07 23.28 8.50
C PHE A 211 -11.36 23.34 10.01
N SER A 212 -11.98 24.42 10.49
CA SER A 212 -12.18 24.72 11.92
C SER A 212 -12.93 23.63 12.71
N TRP A 213 -13.72 22.80 12.04
CA TRP A 213 -14.52 21.73 12.64
C TRP A 213 -13.80 20.36 12.76
N GLN A 214 -12.58 20.21 12.23
CA GLN A 214 -11.87 18.92 12.27
C GLN A 214 -11.11 18.72 13.59
N LYS A 215 -11.58 17.77 14.41
CA LYS A 215 -10.96 17.39 15.71
C LYS A 215 -9.63 16.61 15.57
N GLU A 216 -9.33 16.01 14.42
CA GLU A 216 -8.09 15.23 14.22
C GLU A 216 -6.88 16.13 13.90
N CYS A 217 -5.67 15.64 14.18
CA CYS A 217 -4.43 16.32 13.81
C CYS A 217 -4.36 16.48 12.28
N SER A 218 -3.90 17.63 11.79
CA SER A 218 -3.76 17.89 10.34
C SER A 218 -2.64 17.07 9.71
N THR A 219 -1.74 16.53 10.52
CA THR A 219 -0.60 15.73 10.09
C THR A 219 -0.94 14.26 10.15
N TYR A 220 -0.67 13.59 9.04
CA TYR A 220 -0.79 12.14 8.88
C TYR A 220 0.52 11.63 8.29
N ILE A 221 0.79 10.35 8.48
CA ILE A 221 1.99 9.70 7.97
C ILE A 221 1.58 8.89 6.72
N PRO A 222 1.93 9.31 5.49
CA PRO A 222 1.70 8.51 4.31
C PRO A 222 2.68 7.34 4.26
N ALA A 223 2.19 6.10 4.24
CA ALA A 223 3.03 4.95 3.95
C ALA A 223 3.34 4.89 2.45
N THR A 224 4.60 5.12 2.08
CA THR A 224 5.06 5.00 0.68
C THR A 224 5.52 3.58 0.37
N ALA A 225 5.80 3.30 -0.91
CA ALA A 225 6.28 2.00 -1.36
C ALA A 225 7.55 1.51 -0.62
N GLN A 226 8.45 2.41 -0.20
CA GLN A 226 9.71 2.04 0.44
C GLN A 226 9.55 1.38 1.83
N PRO A 227 8.88 2.00 2.82
CA PRO A 227 8.64 1.33 4.10
C PRO A 227 7.81 0.06 3.93
N ILE A 228 6.86 0.02 2.99
CA ILE A 228 6.09 -1.20 2.71
C ILE A 228 7.05 -2.32 2.22
N ALA A 229 7.91 -2.02 1.23
CA ALA A 229 8.89 -2.98 0.72
C ALA A 229 9.89 -3.45 1.79
N ALA A 230 10.35 -2.52 2.64
CA ALA A 230 11.21 -2.85 3.77
C ALA A 230 10.51 -3.81 4.74
N TYR A 231 9.25 -3.55 5.08
CA TYR A 231 8.51 -4.43 5.99
C TYR A 231 8.26 -5.82 5.38
N LEU A 232 8.01 -5.92 4.07
CA LEU A 232 7.95 -7.21 3.38
C LEU A 232 9.27 -7.98 3.46
N LYS A 233 10.41 -7.27 3.41
CA LYS A 233 11.74 -7.86 3.63
C LYS A 233 11.93 -8.33 5.08
N ILE A 234 11.44 -7.57 6.07
CA ILE A 234 11.39 -7.98 7.49
C ILE A 234 10.62 -9.29 7.64
N ILE A 235 9.42 -9.36 7.07
CA ILE A 235 8.58 -10.57 7.09
C ILE A 235 9.34 -11.76 6.49
N ASN A 236 9.92 -11.58 5.30
CA ASN A 236 10.62 -12.67 4.61
C ASN A 236 11.78 -13.22 5.43
N ALA A 237 12.63 -12.34 5.99
CA ALA A 237 13.76 -12.75 6.83
C ALA A 237 13.28 -13.40 8.13
N ALA A 238 12.29 -12.80 8.82
CA ALA A 238 11.75 -13.36 10.06
C ALA A 238 11.14 -14.75 9.85
N VAL A 239 10.32 -14.94 8.81
CA VAL A 239 9.64 -16.22 8.53
C VAL A 239 10.61 -17.28 8.03
N ASN A 240 11.45 -16.95 7.04
CA ASN A 240 12.27 -17.96 6.37
C ASN A 240 13.57 -18.28 7.12
N GLU A 241 14.22 -17.26 7.68
CA GLU A 241 15.53 -17.39 8.34
C GLU A 241 15.36 -17.67 9.83
N GLN A 242 14.47 -16.94 10.52
CA GLN A 242 14.28 -17.06 11.98
C GLN A 242 13.08 -17.93 12.40
N LYS A 243 12.30 -18.46 11.44
CA LYS A 243 11.08 -19.25 11.68
C LYS A 243 10.04 -18.55 12.56
N ASN A 244 9.98 -17.23 12.46
CA ASN A 244 9.09 -16.37 13.25
C ASN A 244 7.97 -15.78 12.39
N ILE A 245 6.72 -16.15 12.69
CA ILE A 245 5.52 -15.69 11.96
C ILE A 245 4.94 -14.37 12.49
N VAL A 246 5.39 -13.90 13.66
CA VAL A 246 4.77 -12.74 14.33
C VAL A 246 4.79 -11.47 13.47
N PRO A 247 5.89 -11.10 12.78
CA PRO A 247 5.88 -9.94 11.89
C PRO A 247 4.88 -10.05 10.73
N LEU A 248 4.62 -11.25 10.22
CA LEU A 248 3.60 -11.47 9.20
C LEU A 248 2.19 -11.26 9.75
N GLN A 249 1.89 -11.85 10.91
CA GLN A 249 0.58 -11.69 11.57
C GLN A 249 0.33 -10.22 11.94
N MET A 250 1.36 -9.51 12.39
CA MET A 250 1.29 -8.12 12.85
C MET A 250 1.57 -7.09 11.76
N ASN A 251 1.65 -7.52 10.50
CA ASN A 251 1.92 -6.63 9.39
C ASN A 251 0.76 -5.63 9.19
N PRO A 252 0.98 -4.31 9.30
CA PRO A 252 -0.06 -3.32 9.07
C PRO A 252 -0.31 -3.05 7.57
N PHE A 253 0.55 -3.54 6.68
CA PHE A 253 0.46 -3.31 5.24
C PHE A 253 -0.28 -4.44 4.53
N ALA A 254 -1.23 -4.07 3.67
CA ALA A 254 -1.94 -4.98 2.79
C ALA A 254 -0.97 -5.63 1.78
N ILE A 255 -1.05 -6.94 1.58
CA ILE A 255 -0.13 -7.69 0.72
C ILE A 255 -0.87 -8.11 -0.55
N PRO A 256 -0.63 -7.47 -1.71
CA PRO A 256 -1.41 -7.72 -2.92
C PRO A 256 -1.24 -9.17 -3.40
N THR A 257 -2.31 -9.80 -3.89
CA THR A 257 -2.28 -11.08 -4.62
C THR A 257 -1.71 -10.89 -6.03
N GLN A 258 -1.32 -11.99 -6.71
CA GLN A 258 -0.90 -11.92 -8.12
C GLN A 258 -1.98 -11.27 -8.99
N ARG A 259 -3.26 -11.63 -8.79
CA ARG A 259 -4.39 -11.02 -9.52
C ARG A 259 -4.43 -9.50 -9.37
N THR A 260 -4.22 -8.99 -8.16
CA THR A 260 -4.15 -7.55 -7.91
C THR A 260 -2.96 -6.91 -8.61
N VAL A 261 -1.80 -7.58 -8.64
CA VAL A 261 -0.63 -7.11 -9.38
C VAL A 261 -0.89 -7.09 -10.88
N ASP A 262 -1.56 -8.10 -11.44
CA ASP A 262 -1.91 -8.16 -12.86
C ASP A 262 -2.84 -7.01 -13.26
N VAL A 263 -3.91 -6.78 -12.48
CA VAL A 263 -4.80 -5.64 -12.68
C VAL A 263 -4.02 -4.34 -12.59
N TYR A 264 -3.14 -4.19 -11.59
CA TYR A 264 -2.30 -3.02 -11.44
C TYR A 264 -1.39 -2.76 -12.64
N LEU A 265 -0.70 -3.79 -13.13
CA LEU A 265 0.18 -3.65 -14.29
C LEU A 265 -0.62 -3.31 -15.55
N LYS A 266 -1.80 -3.91 -15.76
CA LYS A 266 -2.69 -3.58 -16.88
C LYS A 266 -3.23 -2.16 -16.78
N MET A 267 -3.57 -1.64 -15.60
CA MET A 267 -3.95 -0.22 -15.44
C MET A 267 -2.86 0.71 -15.97
N TYR A 268 -1.59 0.44 -15.68
CA TYR A 268 -0.51 1.32 -16.13
C TYR A 268 -0.02 1.05 -17.57
N ASN A 269 -0.33 -0.10 -18.15
CA ASN A 269 0.19 -0.53 -19.45
C ASN A 269 -0.88 -0.65 -20.56
N ASN A 270 -2.17 -0.63 -20.22
CA ASN A 270 -3.26 -0.92 -21.15
C ASN A 270 -4.44 0.05 -21.00
N LEU A 271 -4.59 0.73 -19.86
CA LEU A 271 -5.70 1.66 -19.64
C LEU A 271 -5.35 3.09 -20.07
N LEU A 272 -6.28 3.69 -20.81
CA LEU A 272 -6.36 5.13 -21.05
C LEU A 272 -7.69 5.67 -20.50
N ILE A 273 -7.68 6.90 -20.04
CA ILE A 273 -8.87 7.65 -19.63
C ILE A 273 -9.13 8.72 -20.69
N ARG A 274 -10.36 8.79 -21.18
CA ARG A 274 -10.83 9.84 -22.08
C ARG A 274 -11.42 10.97 -21.25
N ASP A 275 -10.76 12.13 -21.29
CA ASP A 275 -11.25 13.39 -20.74
C ASP A 275 -11.36 14.47 -21.84
N GLU A 276 -11.76 15.69 -21.47
CA GLU A 276 -11.89 16.82 -22.40
C GLU A 276 -10.58 17.15 -23.13
N GLY A 277 -9.43 16.85 -22.52
CA GLY A 277 -8.08 17.06 -23.09
C GLY A 277 -7.59 15.91 -23.97
N GLY A 278 -8.38 14.84 -24.11
CA GLY A 278 -8.10 13.67 -24.93
C GLY A 278 -7.82 12.41 -24.11
N LEU A 279 -7.02 11.50 -24.68
CA LEU A 279 -6.63 10.27 -23.99
C LEU A 279 -5.42 10.53 -23.11
N ARG A 280 -5.46 10.05 -21.86
CA ARG A 280 -4.32 10.09 -20.94
C ARG A 280 -4.23 8.82 -20.11
N LYS A 281 -3.11 8.62 -19.42
CA LYS A 281 -2.95 7.54 -18.45
C LYS A 281 -3.71 7.85 -17.14
N PRO A 282 -4.13 6.82 -16.38
CA PRO A 282 -4.64 7.03 -15.03
C PRO A 282 -3.58 7.67 -14.14
N ASN A 283 -4.03 8.60 -13.30
CA ASN A 283 -3.22 9.15 -12.22
C ASN A 283 -3.36 8.30 -10.96
N GLN A 284 -2.52 8.54 -9.96
CA GLN A 284 -2.48 7.72 -8.74
C GLN A 284 -3.82 7.69 -7.96
N ALA A 285 -4.61 8.77 -7.98
CA ALA A 285 -5.90 8.79 -7.29
C ALA A 285 -6.91 7.86 -7.98
N GLU A 286 -6.88 7.82 -9.30
CA GLU A 286 -7.74 6.97 -10.11
C GLU A 286 -7.32 5.51 -9.97
N SER A 287 -6.02 5.21 -10.00
CA SER A 287 -5.50 3.87 -9.70
C SER A 287 -5.94 3.38 -8.32
N GLU A 288 -5.92 4.25 -7.31
CA GLU A 288 -6.39 3.93 -5.96
C GLU A 288 -7.89 3.56 -5.95
N ILE A 289 -8.73 4.34 -6.65
CA ILE A 289 -10.18 4.07 -6.76
C ILE A 289 -10.44 2.74 -7.48
N ILE A 290 -9.72 2.46 -8.58
CA ILE A 290 -9.84 1.19 -9.32
C ILE A 290 -9.45 0.00 -8.44
N LEU A 291 -8.41 0.13 -7.61
CA LEU A 291 -8.02 -0.92 -6.66
C LEU A 291 -9.07 -1.12 -5.55
N TRP A 292 -9.68 -0.05 -5.04
CA TRP A 292 -10.78 -0.17 -4.08
C TRP A 292 -12.02 -0.80 -4.69
N GLU A 293 -12.30 -0.53 -5.96
CA GLU A 293 -13.36 -1.22 -6.68
C GLU A 293 -13.07 -2.72 -6.80
N LEU A 294 -11.83 -3.10 -7.10
CA LEU A 294 -11.41 -4.51 -7.08
C LEU A 294 -11.63 -5.15 -5.69
N VAL A 295 -11.28 -4.45 -4.61
CA VAL A 295 -11.57 -4.92 -3.24
C VAL A 295 -13.07 -5.03 -2.99
N ARG A 296 -13.88 -4.08 -3.45
CA ARG A 296 -15.34 -4.08 -3.25
C ARG A 296 -15.97 -5.30 -3.89
N GLN A 297 -15.53 -5.65 -5.10
CA GLN A 297 -16.06 -6.79 -5.85
C GLN A 297 -15.61 -8.15 -5.29
N GLN A 298 -14.39 -8.24 -4.76
CA GLN A 298 -13.76 -9.55 -4.49
C GLN A 298 -13.40 -9.80 -3.02
N GLY A 299 -13.50 -8.76 -2.17
CA GLY A 299 -13.11 -8.82 -0.77
C GLY A 299 -11.59 -8.79 -0.55
N HIS A 300 -11.22 -8.79 0.73
CA HIS A 300 -9.82 -8.75 1.20
C HIS A 300 -9.00 -9.92 0.66
N ASP A 301 -9.51 -11.15 0.82
CA ASP A 301 -8.70 -12.35 0.65
C ASP A 301 -8.27 -12.61 -0.79
N LYS A 302 -9.14 -12.27 -1.76
CA LYS A 302 -8.84 -12.44 -3.17
C LYS A 302 -7.91 -11.34 -3.72
N THR A 303 -7.73 -10.24 -2.97
CA THR A 303 -7.06 -9.04 -3.47
C THR A 303 -5.79 -8.66 -2.72
N PHE A 304 -5.84 -8.53 -1.39
CA PHE A 304 -4.72 -8.05 -0.57
C PHE A 304 -4.33 -9.00 0.57
N TYR A 305 -4.56 -10.30 0.36
CA TYR A 305 -4.09 -11.37 1.22
C TYR A 305 -3.32 -12.44 0.41
N ALA A 306 -2.08 -12.13 0.04
CA ALA A 306 -1.22 -13.09 -0.62
C ALA A 306 -0.92 -14.30 0.29
N LYS A 307 -1.37 -15.50 -0.15
CA LYS A 307 -0.99 -16.79 0.47
C LYS A 307 0.28 -17.39 -0.16
N LYS A 308 0.59 -17.02 -1.41
CA LYS A 308 1.81 -17.43 -2.13
C LYS A 308 3.00 -16.55 -1.77
N LYS A 309 4.22 -17.04 -1.99
CA LYS A 309 5.43 -16.25 -1.77
C LYS A 309 5.48 -15.09 -2.77
N LEU A 310 5.67 -13.87 -2.28
CA LEU A 310 5.70 -12.67 -3.12
C LEU A 310 6.79 -12.69 -4.19
N VAL A 311 7.93 -13.34 -3.92
CA VAL A 311 9.05 -13.43 -4.87
C VAL A 311 8.71 -14.23 -6.13
N GLU A 312 7.65 -15.02 -6.11
CA GLU A 312 7.17 -15.84 -7.24
C GLU A 312 6.25 -15.05 -8.17
N TYR A 313 6.02 -13.76 -7.92
CA TYR A 313 5.10 -12.98 -8.74
C TYR A 313 5.66 -12.75 -10.14
N GLU A 314 4.79 -12.95 -11.13
CA GLU A 314 5.06 -12.63 -12.52
C GLU A 314 4.89 -11.11 -12.70
N VAL A 315 5.99 -10.45 -13.06
CA VAL A 315 6.07 -8.99 -13.27
C VAL A 315 6.53 -8.72 -14.69
#